data_AF-A0A0C9UUK7-F1
#
_entry.id   AF-A0A0C9UUK7-F1
#
_cell.length_a   1.000
_cell.length_b   1.000
_cell.length_c   1.000
_cell.angle_alpha   90.00
_cell.angle_beta   90.00
_cell.angle_gamma   90.00
#
_symmetry.space_group_name_H-M   'P 1'
#
loop_
_entity.id
_entity.type
_entity.pdbx_description
1 polymer ?
#
loop_
_entity_poly.entity_id
_entity_poly.type
_entity_poly.pdbx_seq_one_letter_code
_entity_poly.pdbx_strand_id
1 'polypeptide(L)'
;MNTAESNDIVDIEELPTPQKSAKTAKTTTAFTFSSRVHFLSKEKNPITVADYNRLPPGEWWNDAIVGFALTCWWNRYLLSNPIADHTIKVYSTYFHTQYEKDGYSGVERTTRKKFYPFDYETLIIPINHNKNHWVAVIVVEPKRLIEPEANGRIQIFTMDSLNMPQGELRNCIHQWLLDEAKIRGNAPLQEPISMDFAVPQQPNYTDCGPYMVHNIDRFMRHRQSLILHSSISHLTDKRLTAIWRADLVPHRRSFIARHAKMASDQWRRVHGSEKDE
;
A
#
# COMPACT_ATOMS: atom_id res chain seq x y z
N MET A 1 37.67 17.18 -3.41
CA MET A 1 36.58 17.58 -4.33
C MET A 1 35.35 16.80 -3.91
N ASN A 2 34.47 17.42 -3.13
CA ASN A 2 33.20 16.82 -2.72
C ASN A 2 32.22 16.99 -3.88
N THR A 3 31.78 15.88 -4.46
CA THR A 3 30.59 15.84 -5.32
C THR A 3 29.38 15.86 -4.40
N ALA A 4 28.73 17.03 -4.30
CA ALA A 4 27.38 17.10 -3.77
C ALA A 4 26.46 16.40 -4.80
N GLU A 5 25.98 15.21 -4.47
CA GLU A 5 24.79 14.65 -5.13
C GLU A 5 23.64 15.61 -4.81
N SER A 6 23.04 16.24 -5.84
CA SER A 6 21.81 17.01 -5.61
C SER A 6 20.73 16.02 -5.23
N ASN A 7 20.35 16.04 -3.96
CA ASN A 7 19.07 15.48 -3.52
C ASN A 7 18.00 16.48 -3.97
N ASP A 8 17.67 16.46 -5.26
CA ASP A 8 16.49 17.16 -5.77
C ASP A 8 15.26 16.42 -5.22
N ILE A 9 14.79 16.86 -4.06
CA ILE A 9 13.55 16.38 -3.46
C ILE A 9 12.43 16.79 -4.41
N VAL A 10 11.73 15.81 -4.98
CA VAL A 10 10.56 16.06 -5.81
C VAL A 10 9.48 16.68 -4.93
N ASP A 11 8.97 17.85 -5.30
CA ASP A 11 7.80 18.42 -4.63
C ASP A 11 6.54 17.72 -5.17
N ILE A 12 5.68 17.30 -4.25
CA ILE A 12 4.44 16.60 -4.58
C ILE A 12 3.47 17.50 -5.33
N GLU A 13 3.52 18.81 -5.11
CA GLU A 13 2.71 19.80 -5.84
C GLU A 13 3.17 19.98 -7.30
N GLU A 14 4.43 19.63 -7.59
CA GLU A 14 5.02 19.68 -8.93
C GLU A 14 4.79 18.39 -9.73
N LEU A 15 4.20 17.35 -9.12
CA LEU A 15 3.90 16.12 -9.84
C LEU A 15 2.84 16.35 -10.93
N PRO A 16 3.02 15.75 -12.12
CA PRO A 16 2.00 15.85 -13.15
C PRO A 16 0.66 15.32 -12.62
N THR A 17 -0.41 16.06 -12.89
CA THR A 17 -1.75 15.61 -12.53
C THR A 17 -2.28 14.64 -13.58
N PRO A 18 -2.88 13.51 -13.18
CA PRO A 18 -3.59 12.65 -14.11
C PRO A 18 -4.66 13.47 -14.83
N GLN A 19 -4.72 13.38 -16.15
CA GLN A 19 -5.79 14.03 -16.92
C GLN A 19 -7.16 13.55 -16.38
N LYS A 20 -8.04 14.51 -16.07
CA LYS A 20 -9.40 14.20 -15.62
C LYS A 20 -10.12 13.42 -16.71
N SER A 21 -10.47 12.16 -16.45
CA SER A 21 -11.39 11.43 -17.30
C SER A 21 -12.73 12.16 -17.32
N ALA A 22 -13.26 12.46 -18.52
CA ALA A 22 -14.56 13.09 -18.69
C ALA A 22 -15.65 12.32 -17.93
N LYS A 23 -16.56 13.04 -17.25
CA LYS A 23 -17.72 12.43 -16.59
C LYS A 23 -18.75 11.99 -17.64
N THR A 24 -19.50 10.94 -17.28
CA THR A 24 -20.73 10.43 -17.90
C THR A 24 -20.59 9.66 -19.22
N ALA A 25 -20.11 8.41 -19.12
CA ALA A 25 -20.51 7.32 -20.01
C ALA A 25 -20.82 6.08 -19.16
N LYS A 26 -21.69 5.16 -19.62
CA LYS A 26 -21.90 3.86 -18.97
C LYS A 26 -20.54 3.16 -18.86
N THR A 27 -20.03 3.01 -17.64
CA THR A 27 -18.75 2.35 -17.36
C THR A 27 -18.88 0.86 -17.66
N THR A 28 -18.29 0.43 -18.76
CA THR A 28 -18.26 -0.99 -19.14
C THR A 28 -17.31 -1.73 -18.21
N THR A 29 -17.78 -2.82 -17.58
CA THR A 29 -16.94 -3.67 -16.74
C THR A 29 -16.07 -4.55 -17.62
N ALA A 30 -14.75 -4.52 -17.41
CA ALA A 30 -13.80 -5.42 -18.07
C ALA A 30 -13.78 -6.79 -17.39
N PHE A 31 -13.72 -6.82 -16.06
CA PHE A 31 -13.89 -8.02 -15.23
C PHE A 31 -14.21 -7.66 -13.78
N THR A 32 -14.54 -8.65 -12.97
CA THR A 32 -14.54 -8.50 -11.50
C THR A 32 -13.65 -9.52 -10.83
N PHE A 33 -13.15 -9.20 -9.63
CA PHE A 33 -12.34 -10.11 -8.82
C PHE A 33 -12.82 -10.16 -7.37
N SER A 34 -12.69 -11.34 -6.75
CA SER A 34 -12.82 -11.53 -5.31
C SER A 34 -11.51 -11.19 -4.61
N SER A 35 -11.55 -10.69 -3.38
CA SER A 35 -10.34 -10.34 -2.64
C SER A 35 -10.36 -10.86 -1.21
N ARG A 36 -9.19 -11.33 -0.75
CA ARG A 36 -8.91 -11.59 0.67
C ARG A 36 -8.23 -10.41 1.37
N VAL A 37 -7.97 -9.32 0.65
CA VAL A 37 -7.49 -8.08 1.26
C VAL A 37 -8.60 -7.53 2.16
N HIS A 38 -8.25 -7.28 3.42
CA HIS A 38 -9.18 -7.11 4.53
C HIS A 38 -10.23 -6.02 4.36
N PHE A 39 -9.87 -4.95 3.64
CA PHE A 39 -10.72 -3.77 3.46
C PHE A 39 -11.20 -3.58 2.02
N LEU A 40 -11.12 -4.64 1.20
CA LEU A 40 -11.79 -4.72 -0.11
C LEU A 40 -13.03 -5.63 -0.02
N SER A 41 -13.91 -5.58 -1.03
CA SER A 41 -15.06 -6.48 -1.10
C SER A 41 -14.57 -7.93 -1.24
N LYS A 42 -15.11 -8.83 -0.42
CA LYS A 42 -14.72 -10.26 -0.48
C LYS A 42 -15.15 -10.91 -1.78
N GLU A 43 -16.35 -10.56 -2.24
CA GLU A 43 -17.03 -11.28 -3.33
C GLU A 43 -16.75 -10.66 -4.69
N LYS A 44 -16.89 -9.34 -4.81
CA LYS A 44 -16.89 -8.67 -6.11
C LYS A 44 -16.31 -7.26 -6.03
N ASN A 45 -15.20 -7.06 -6.74
CA ASN A 45 -14.58 -5.76 -6.99
C ASN A 45 -14.51 -5.56 -8.51
N PRO A 46 -15.18 -4.56 -9.09
CA PRO A 46 -15.17 -4.34 -10.53
C PRO A 46 -13.88 -3.65 -10.99
N ILE A 47 -13.36 -4.08 -12.14
CA ILE A 47 -12.41 -3.35 -12.97
C ILE A 47 -13.15 -2.93 -14.23
N THR A 48 -13.28 -1.63 -14.45
CA THR A 48 -13.87 -1.09 -15.68
C THR A 48 -12.86 -1.13 -16.83
N VAL A 49 -13.34 -0.97 -18.06
CA VAL A 49 -12.46 -0.83 -19.23
C VAL A 49 -11.53 0.39 -19.08
N ALA A 50 -12.02 1.46 -18.47
CA ALA A 50 -11.19 2.64 -18.19
C ALA A 50 -10.07 2.32 -17.19
N ASP A 51 -10.36 1.57 -16.13
CA ASP A 51 -9.34 1.10 -15.18
C ASP A 51 -8.33 0.18 -15.87
N TYR A 52 -8.82 -0.79 -16.65
CA TYR A 52 -8.00 -1.74 -17.39
C TYR A 52 -6.98 -1.05 -18.31
N ASN A 53 -7.39 0.03 -18.96
CA ASN A 53 -6.53 0.81 -19.85
C ASN A 53 -5.41 1.56 -19.13
N ARG A 54 -5.35 1.52 -17.79
CA ARG A 54 -4.26 2.10 -16.97
C ARG A 54 -3.13 1.10 -16.67
N LEU A 55 -3.24 -0.14 -17.13
CA LEU A 55 -2.23 -1.18 -16.98
C LEU A 55 -0.98 -1.04 -17.89
N PRO A 56 -1.07 -0.52 -19.13
CA PRO A 56 0.10 -0.30 -19.99
C PRO A 56 1.16 0.63 -19.36
N PRO A 57 2.42 0.59 -19.85
CA PRO A 57 3.47 1.53 -19.41
C PRO A 57 3.09 2.99 -19.66
N GLY A 58 3.55 3.90 -18.81
CA GLY A 58 3.25 5.34 -18.91
C GLY A 58 1.89 5.75 -18.32
N GLU A 59 1.06 4.80 -17.91
CA GLU A 59 -0.24 5.08 -17.30
C GLU A 59 -0.16 5.02 -15.77
N TRP A 60 -0.73 6.03 -15.11
CA TRP A 60 -0.84 6.08 -13.66
C TRP A 60 -1.79 4.99 -13.19
N TRP A 61 -1.53 4.25 -12.12
CA TRP A 61 -2.55 3.36 -11.53
C TRP A 61 -3.57 4.14 -10.69
N ASN A 62 -4.82 3.70 -10.67
CA ASN A 62 -5.82 4.16 -9.70
C ASN A 62 -6.09 3.13 -8.61
N ASP A 63 -6.98 3.48 -7.69
CA ASP A 63 -7.46 2.64 -6.60
C ASP A 63 -7.91 1.25 -7.06
N ALA A 64 -8.62 1.16 -8.18
CA ALA A 64 -9.10 -0.11 -8.72
C ALA A 64 -7.94 -1.04 -9.13
N ILE A 65 -6.97 -0.52 -9.88
CA ILE A 65 -5.78 -1.27 -10.29
C ILE A 65 -4.88 -1.59 -9.10
N VAL A 66 -4.68 -0.65 -8.17
CA VAL A 66 -3.92 -0.90 -6.93
C VAL A 66 -4.59 -1.97 -6.08
N GLY A 67 -5.91 -1.92 -5.90
CA GLY A 67 -6.67 -2.92 -5.16
C GLY A 67 -6.55 -4.32 -5.78
N PHE A 68 -6.61 -4.41 -7.11
CA PHE A 68 -6.36 -5.66 -7.84
C PHE A 68 -4.91 -6.15 -7.66
N ALA A 69 -3.93 -5.25 -7.75
CA ALA A 69 -2.52 -5.58 -7.60
C ALA A 69 -2.17 -6.08 -6.19
N LEU A 70 -2.69 -5.42 -5.16
CA LEU A 70 -2.58 -5.85 -3.76
C LEU A 70 -3.26 -7.19 -3.54
N THR A 71 -4.39 -7.45 -4.21
CA THR A 71 -5.05 -8.77 -4.15
C THR A 71 -4.17 -9.86 -4.75
N CYS A 72 -3.57 -9.62 -5.92
CA CYS A 72 -2.65 -10.56 -6.55
C CYS A 72 -1.44 -10.84 -5.65
N TRP A 73 -0.86 -9.79 -5.07
CA TRP A 73 0.25 -9.92 -4.14
C TRP A 73 -0.14 -10.69 -2.88
N TRP A 74 -1.23 -10.31 -2.22
CA TRP A 74 -1.69 -10.89 -0.96
C TRP A 74 -1.98 -12.38 -1.09
N ASN A 75 -2.72 -12.76 -2.14
CA ASN A 75 -3.00 -14.16 -2.44
C ASN A 75 -1.70 -14.97 -2.61
N ARG A 76 -0.73 -14.45 -3.36
CA ARG A 76 0.58 -15.09 -3.54
C ARG A 76 1.38 -15.14 -2.23
N TYR A 77 1.34 -14.09 -1.42
CA TYR A 77 2.05 -14.03 -0.15
C TYR A 77 1.53 -15.07 0.83
N LEU A 78 0.19 -15.22 0.92
CA LEU A 78 -0.47 -16.20 1.77
C LEU A 78 -0.20 -17.66 1.36
N LEU A 79 0.06 -17.94 0.08
CA LEU A 79 0.49 -19.27 -0.35
C LEU A 79 1.81 -19.70 0.31
N SER A 80 2.71 -18.74 0.57
CA SER A 80 3.98 -19.00 1.27
C SER A 80 3.91 -18.76 2.78
N ASN A 81 2.96 -17.94 3.26
CA ASN A 81 2.83 -17.55 4.66
C ASN A 81 1.36 -17.54 5.11
N PRO A 82 0.69 -18.69 5.28
CA PRO A 82 -0.74 -18.73 5.59
C PRO A 82 -1.12 -18.03 6.90
N ILE A 83 -0.23 -18.06 7.91
CA ILE A 83 -0.48 -17.47 9.24
C ILE A 83 -0.63 -15.95 9.20
N ALA A 84 -0.09 -15.31 8.14
CA ALA A 84 -0.16 -13.86 7.96
C ALA A 84 -1.60 -13.32 7.86
N ASP A 85 -2.58 -14.15 7.49
CA ASP A 85 -3.99 -13.74 7.45
C ASP A 85 -4.54 -13.33 8.83
N HIS A 86 -3.92 -13.85 9.89
CA HIS A 86 -4.28 -13.56 11.28
C HIS A 86 -3.44 -12.44 11.89
N THR A 87 -2.18 -12.26 11.46
CA THR A 87 -1.25 -11.31 12.08
C THR A 87 -1.07 -10.01 11.30
N ILE A 88 -1.46 -9.95 10.03
CA ILE A 88 -1.29 -8.77 9.18
C ILE A 88 -2.65 -8.26 8.69
N LYS A 89 -2.78 -6.93 8.61
CA LYS A 89 -3.92 -6.27 7.93
C LYS A 89 -3.47 -5.37 6.81
N VAL A 90 -4.13 -5.52 5.68
CA VAL A 90 -3.90 -4.74 4.46
C VAL A 90 -5.13 -3.88 4.21
N TYR A 91 -4.98 -2.58 4.43
CA TYR A 91 -6.01 -1.56 4.25
C TYR A 91 -6.28 -1.28 2.78
N SER A 92 -7.47 -0.74 2.51
CA SER A 92 -7.81 -0.23 1.19
C SER A 92 -7.21 1.15 0.99
N THR A 93 -7.07 1.54 -0.27
CA THR A 93 -6.54 2.86 -0.65
C THR A 93 -7.41 4.02 -0.17
N TYR A 94 -8.69 3.75 0.14
CA TYR A 94 -9.65 4.76 0.61
C TYR A 94 -9.56 5.05 2.11
N PHE A 95 -8.89 4.20 2.89
CA PHE A 95 -8.83 4.36 4.34
C PHE A 95 -8.27 5.73 4.74
N HIS A 96 -7.10 6.09 4.19
CA HIS A 96 -6.45 7.36 4.49
C HIS A 96 -7.29 8.55 4.04
N THR A 97 -7.78 8.52 2.79
CA THR A 97 -8.60 9.61 2.24
C THR A 97 -9.89 9.83 3.04
N GLN A 98 -10.51 8.77 3.57
CA GLN A 98 -11.67 8.90 4.45
C GLN A 98 -11.30 9.52 5.80
N TYR A 99 -10.17 9.12 6.39
CA TYR A 99 -9.69 9.69 7.64
C TYR A 99 -9.31 11.17 7.49
N GLU A 100 -8.62 11.55 6.43
CA GLU A 100 -8.28 12.97 6.16
C GLU A 100 -9.54 13.83 5.98
N LYS A 101 -10.54 13.30 5.27
CA LYS A 101 -11.76 14.05 4.93
C LYS A 101 -12.73 14.17 6.11
N ASP A 102 -12.99 13.06 6.79
CA ASP A 102 -14.08 12.92 7.76
C ASP A 102 -13.55 12.69 9.20
N GLY A 103 -12.24 12.75 9.40
CA GLY A 103 -11.57 12.46 10.67
C GLY A 103 -11.77 11.01 11.10
N TYR A 104 -11.60 10.77 12.41
CA TYR A 104 -11.83 9.44 12.99
C TYR A 104 -13.23 8.89 12.70
N SER A 105 -14.25 9.76 12.65
CA SER A 105 -15.64 9.35 12.40
C SER A 105 -15.84 8.64 11.05
N GLY A 106 -15.04 8.97 10.04
CA GLY A 106 -15.08 8.33 8.72
C GLY A 106 -14.57 6.90 8.71
N VAL A 107 -13.62 6.57 9.59
CA VAL A 107 -12.99 5.24 9.67
C VAL A 107 -13.46 4.41 10.85
N GLU A 108 -14.19 5.03 11.79
CA GLU A 108 -14.71 4.41 13.00
C GLU A 108 -15.44 3.09 12.73
N ARG A 109 -16.35 3.08 11.75
CA ARG A 109 -17.15 1.88 11.42
C ARG A 109 -16.27 0.72 10.99
N THR A 110 -15.18 1.03 10.31
CA THR A 110 -14.25 0.09 9.69
C THR A 110 -13.33 -0.55 10.74
N THR A 111 -13.01 0.17 11.83
CA THR A 111 -12.11 -0.28 12.90
C THR A 111 -12.84 -0.76 14.17
N ARG A 112 -13.98 -0.16 14.55
CA ARG A 112 -14.67 -0.50 15.82
C ARG A 112 -15.37 -1.85 15.84
N LYS A 113 -15.93 -2.34 14.72
CA LYS A 113 -16.80 -3.54 14.74
C LYS A 113 -16.10 -4.88 14.49
N LYS A 114 -14.90 -4.90 13.90
CA LYS A 114 -14.22 -6.16 13.48
C LYS A 114 -12.69 -6.15 13.54
N PHE A 115 -12.04 -4.99 13.57
CA PHE A 115 -10.59 -4.91 13.36
C PHE A 115 -9.95 -3.93 14.35
N TYR A 116 -9.43 -4.47 15.45
CA TYR A 116 -8.66 -3.67 16.37
C TYR A 116 -7.19 -3.62 15.91
N PRO A 117 -6.62 -2.46 15.56
CA PRO A 117 -5.28 -2.40 14.96
C PRO A 117 -4.18 -3.01 15.85
N PHE A 118 -4.36 -3.02 17.17
CA PHE A 118 -3.38 -3.52 18.14
C PHE A 118 -3.39 -5.05 18.30
N ASP A 119 -4.34 -5.76 17.68
CA ASP A 119 -4.37 -7.23 17.65
C ASP A 119 -3.43 -7.81 16.58
N TYR A 120 -2.78 -6.95 15.79
CA TYR A 120 -2.00 -7.35 14.63
C TYR A 120 -0.54 -6.97 14.80
N GLU A 121 0.35 -7.79 14.23
CA GLU A 121 1.80 -7.55 14.21
C GLU A 121 2.17 -6.50 13.16
N THR A 122 1.38 -6.36 12.09
CA THR A 122 1.65 -5.40 11.02
C THR A 122 0.40 -4.89 10.33
N LEU A 123 0.33 -3.58 10.15
CA LEU A 123 -0.67 -2.90 9.33
C LEU A 123 0.00 -2.36 8.08
N ILE A 124 -0.61 -2.59 6.93
CA ILE A 124 -0.15 -2.14 5.61
C ILE A 124 -1.20 -1.20 5.07
N ILE A 125 -0.84 0.06 4.86
CA ILE A 125 -1.75 1.15 4.49
C ILE A 125 -1.24 1.78 3.19
N PRO A 126 -1.79 1.36 2.03
CA PRO A 126 -1.54 2.02 0.77
C PRO A 126 -2.23 3.40 0.75
N ILE A 127 -1.51 4.44 0.37
CA ILE A 127 -1.98 5.82 0.37
C ILE A 127 -1.79 6.41 -1.02
N ASN A 128 -2.83 7.06 -1.54
CA ASN A 128 -2.76 7.91 -2.72
C ASN A 128 -2.61 9.37 -2.29
N HIS A 129 -1.38 9.81 -2.05
CA HIS A 129 -1.07 11.19 -1.65
C HIS A 129 -1.38 12.12 -2.84
N ASN A 130 -2.14 13.20 -2.59
CA ASN A 130 -2.52 14.22 -3.59
C ASN A 130 -3.17 13.66 -4.87
N LYS A 131 -3.78 12.47 -4.79
CA LYS A 131 -4.53 11.79 -5.87
C LYS A 131 -3.68 11.34 -7.06
N ASN A 132 -2.36 11.49 -7.01
CA ASN A 132 -1.46 11.06 -8.06
C ASN A 132 -0.28 10.23 -7.54
N HIS A 133 0.04 10.25 -6.24
CA HIS A 133 1.24 9.59 -5.75
C HIS A 133 0.96 8.42 -4.82
N TRP A 134 1.44 7.22 -5.17
CA TRP A 134 1.26 6.02 -4.36
C TRP A 134 2.43 5.81 -3.39
N VAL A 135 2.09 5.75 -2.10
CA VAL A 135 3.02 5.50 -0.98
C VAL A 135 2.48 4.35 -0.14
N ALA A 136 3.36 3.50 0.40
CA ALA A 136 2.97 2.55 1.44
C ALA A 136 3.39 3.04 2.82
N VAL A 137 2.44 3.10 3.76
CA VAL A 137 2.73 3.20 5.18
C VAL A 137 2.67 1.79 5.80
N ILE A 138 3.69 1.42 6.58
CA ILE A 138 3.74 0.15 7.31
C ILE A 138 3.84 0.46 8.80
N VAL A 139 2.90 -0.06 9.59
CA VAL A 139 2.94 0.00 11.06
C VAL A 139 3.32 -1.37 11.57
N VAL A 140 4.37 -1.45 12.39
CA VAL A 140 4.93 -2.66 12.97
C VAL A 140 4.73 -2.64 14.47
N GLU A 141 4.25 -3.77 15.02
CA GLU A 141 3.97 -3.95 16.45
C GLU A 141 3.11 -2.82 17.07
N PRO A 142 1.94 -2.48 16.47
CA PRO A 142 1.08 -1.41 16.96
C PRO A 142 0.72 -1.55 18.44
N LYS A 143 0.56 -2.79 18.94
CA LYS A 143 0.29 -3.11 20.35
C LYS A 143 1.24 -2.41 21.32
N ARG A 144 2.50 -2.18 20.93
CA ARG A 144 3.52 -1.53 21.76
C ARG A 144 3.21 -0.09 22.13
N LEU A 145 2.32 0.57 21.38
CA LEU A 145 1.84 1.90 21.72
C LEU A 145 1.06 1.90 23.05
N ILE A 146 0.36 0.82 23.38
CA ILE A 146 -0.47 0.69 24.59
C ILE A 146 0.08 -0.31 25.61
N GLU A 147 0.91 -1.25 25.17
CA GLU A 147 1.57 -2.27 25.98
C GLU A 147 3.08 -2.31 25.65
N PRO A 148 3.87 -1.34 26.14
CA PRO A 148 5.29 -1.28 25.86
C PRO A 148 6.02 -2.46 26.51
N GLU A 149 6.99 -3.02 25.79
CA GLU A 149 7.92 -4.03 26.31
C GLU A 149 9.34 -3.45 26.34
N ALA A 150 10.19 -3.97 27.23
CA ALA A 150 11.56 -3.47 27.44
C ALA A 150 12.37 -3.36 26.13
N ASN A 151 12.15 -4.26 25.17
CA ASN A 151 12.89 -4.34 23.90
C ASN A 151 12.01 -4.12 22.66
N GLY A 152 10.73 -3.77 22.82
CA GLY A 152 9.77 -3.64 21.72
C GLY A 152 9.29 -2.20 21.57
N ARG A 153 9.34 -1.66 20.35
CA ARG A 153 8.73 -0.36 20.02
C ARG A 153 7.79 -0.49 18.84
N ILE A 154 6.72 0.31 18.86
CA ILE A 154 5.95 0.58 17.65
C ILE A 154 6.86 1.24 16.62
N GLN A 155 6.75 0.82 15.36
CA GLN A 155 7.50 1.42 14.26
C GLN A 155 6.53 1.80 13.14
N ILE A 156 6.70 3.01 12.59
CA ILE A 156 5.88 3.54 11.50
C ILE A 156 6.81 3.93 10.35
N PHE A 157 6.60 3.30 9.22
CA PHE A 157 7.46 3.42 8.06
C PHE A 157 6.70 3.91 6.86
N THR A 158 7.38 4.71 6.04
CA THR A 158 6.93 5.07 4.69
C THR A 158 7.90 4.52 3.67
N MET A 159 7.37 3.96 2.59
CA MET A 159 8.14 3.50 1.44
C MET A 159 7.66 4.27 0.22
N ASP A 160 8.49 5.20 -0.23
CA ASP A 160 8.21 6.10 -1.34
C ASP A 160 9.30 5.98 -2.42
N SER A 161 8.91 5.60 -3.64
CA SER A 161 9.81 5.48 -4.79
C SER A 161 10.24 6.81 -5.39
N LEU A 162 9.61 7.93 -5.04
CA LEU A 162 10.04 9.28 -5.41
C LEU A 162 10.92 9.93 -4.35
N ASN A 163 11.18 9.22 -3.24
CA ASN A 163 12.02 9.72 -2.15
C ASN A 163 11.55 11.06 -1.58
N MET A 164 10.23 11.31 -1.60
CA MET A 164 9.65 12.52 -1.01
C MET A 164 9.52 12.32 0.51
N PRO A 165 9.71 13.38 1.33
CA PRO A 165 9.47 13.30 2.76
C PRO A 165 8.00 12.98 3.07
N GLN A 166 7.73 11.90 3.83
CA GLN A 166 6.37 11.48 4.17
C GLN A 166 6.06 11.61 5.67
N GLY A 167 6.71 12.55 6.36
CA GLY A 167 6.55 12.77 7.80
C GLY A 167 5.10 13.09 8.21
N GLU A 168 4.40 13.90 7.40
CA GLU A 168 3.00 14.23 7.64
C GLU A 168 2.08 13.01 7.55
N LEU A 169 2.29 12.13 6.55
CA LEU A 169 1.55 10.86 6.46
C LEU A 169 1.78 9.99 7.70
N ARG A 170 3.03 9.87 8.16
CA ARG A 170 3.34 9.10 9.38
C ARG A 170 2.68 9.70 10.62
N ASN A 171 2.67 11.02 10.75
CA ASN A 171 2.01 11.72 11.85
C ASN A 171 0.49 11.53 11.80
N CYS A 172 -0.12 11.58 10.61
CA CYS A 172 -1.54 11.31 10.42
C CYS A 172 -1.92 9.89 10.88
N ILE A 173 -1.16 8.88 10.45
CA ILE A 173 -1.37 7.49 10.89
C ILE A 173 -1.10 7.30 12.38
N HIS A 174 -0.08 7.97 12.94
CA HIS A 174 0.16 7.95 14.37
C HIS A 174 -1.02 8.54 15.14
N GLN A 175 -1.53 9.70 14.72
CA GLN A 175 -2.70 10.33 15.34
C GLN A 175 -3.94 9.43 15.31
N TRP A 176 -4.18 8.75 14.18
CA TRP A 176 -5.26 7.76 14.10
C TRP A 176 -5.12 6.62 15.12
N LEU A 177 -3.89 6.12 15.36
CA LEU A 177 -3.65 5.09 16.38
C LEU A 177 -3.88 5.63 17.80
N LEU A 178 -3.50 6.88 18.07
CA LEU A 178 -3.78 7.54 19.35
C LEU A 178 -5.30 7.68 19.58
N ASP A 179 -6.06 8.05 18.53
CA ASP A 179 -7.51 8.14 18.59
C ASP A 179 -8.14 6.77 18.88
N GLU A 180 -7.68 5.70 18.21
CA GLU A 180 -8.12 4.32 18.46
C GLU A 180 -7.82 3.86 19.90
N ALA A 181 -6.64 4.20 20.44
CA ALA A 181 -6.27 3.87 21.81
C ALA A 181 -7.18 4.59 22.82
N LYS A 182 -7.33 5.91 22.66
CA LYS A 182 -8.13 6.77 23.56
C LYS A 182 -9.58 6.33 23.64
N ILE A 183 -10.19 6.04 22.50
CA ILE A 183 -11.59 5.61 22.40
C ILE A 183 -11.86 4.31 23.16
N ARG A 184 -10.83 3.48 23.34
CA ARG A 184 -10.93 2.19 24.03
C ARG A 184 -10.42 2.26 25.47
N GLY A 185 -10.14 3.47 25.98
CA GLY A 185 -9.67 3.69 27.33
C GLY A 185 -8.21 3.31 27.56
N ASN A 186 -7.44 3.10 26.49
CA ASN A 186 -6.01 2.84 26.59
C ASN A 186 -5.24 4.15 26.56
N ALA A 187 -4.27 4.29 27.46
CA ALA A 187 -3.30 5.38 27.44
C ALA A 187 -2.13 4.98 26.54
N PRO A 188 -1.76 5.79 25.54
CA PRO A 188 -0.52 5.61 24.80
C PRO A 188 0.68 5.79 25.75
N LEU A 189 1.62 4.85 25.72
CA LEU A 189 2.76 4.78 26.65
C LEU A 189 4.13 4.95 25.96
N GLN A 190 4.15 5.05 24.63
CA GLN A 190 5.41 5.11 23.89
C GLN A 190 5.28 5.79 22.52
N GLU A 191 6.28 6.60 22.17
CA GLU A 191 6.40 7.18 20.83
C GLU A 191 6.96 6.16 19.80
N PRO A 192 6.45 6.15 18.56
CA PRO A 192 6.95 5.27 17.51
C PRO A 192 8.38 5.62 17.07
N ILE A 193 9.11 4.60 16.60
CA ILE A 193 10.22 4.82 15.66
C ILE A 193 9.57 5.19 14.32
N SER A 194 9.78 6.40 13.83
CA SER A 194 9.13 6.92 12.63
C SER A 194 10.18 7.30 11.58
N MET A 195 10.17 6.65 10.41
CA MET A 195 11.17 6.94 9.37
C MET A 195 10.70 6.63 7.95
N ASP A 196 11.31 7.31 6.99
CA ASP A 196 11.28 6.96 5.56
C ASP A 196 12.28 5.83 5.30
N PHE A 197 11.80 4.70 4.75
CA PHE A 197 12.67 3.61 4.34
C PHE A 197 13.27 3.91 2.97
N ALA A 198 14.60 3.82 2.86
CA ALA A 198 15.29 3.85 1.58
C ALA A 198 14.89 2.62 0.74
N VAL A 199 14.13 2.86 -0.32
CA VAL A 199 13.61 1.85 -1.26
C VAL A 199 14.08 2.16 -2.68
N PRO A 200 13.95 1.22 -3.64
CA PRO A 200 14.25 1.49 -5.03
C PRO A 200 13.47 2.71 -5.54
N GLN A 201 14.21 3.65 -6.14
CA GLN A 201 13.62 4.84 -6.72
C GLN A 201 13.12 4.56 -8.14
N GLN A 202 12.02 5.21 -8.51
CA GLN A 202 11.44 5.06 -9.83
C GLN A 202 12.07 6.03 -10.84
N PRO A 203 12.30 5.60 -12.09
CA PRO A 203 12.90 6.45 -13.12
C PRO A 203 11.85 7.33 -13.85
N ASN A 204 10.58 7.28 -13.45
CA ASN A 204 9.46 7.98 -14.08
C ASN A 204 8.40 8.36 -13.04
N TYR A 205 7.38 9.13 -13.42
CA TYR A 205 6.33 9.59 -12.49
C TYR A 205 5.10 8.68 -12.39
N THR A 206 5.00 7.65 -13.23
CA THR A 206 3.76 6.87 -13.45
C THR A 206 3.77 5.51 -12.75
N ASP A 207 4.93 5.08 -12.25
CA ASP A 207 5.17 3.74 -11.71
C ASP A 207 5.14 3.64 -10.17
N CYS A 208 4.70 4.68 -9.46
CA CYS A 208 4.67 4.69 -7.99
C CYS A 208 3.78 3.55 -7.46
N GLY A 209 2.68 3.22 -8.16
CA GLY A 209 1.81 2.07 -7.85
C GLY A 209 2.55 0.71 -7.94
N PRO A 210 3.14 0.35 -9.10
CA PRO A 210 3.99 -0.84 -9.23
C PRO A 210 5.12 -0.92 -8.19
N TYR A 211 5.81 0.19 -7.92
CA TYR A 211 6.89 0.27 -6.93
C TYR A 211 6.35 0.04 -5.51
N MET A 212 5.24 0.67 -5.14
CA MET A 212 4.60 0.47 -3.85
C MET A 212 4.28 -1.02 -3.60
N VAL A 213 3.63 -1.70 -4.56
CA VAL A 213 3.31 -3.13 -4.44
C VAL A 213 4.58 -3.99 -4.37
N HIS A 214 5.62 -3.61 -5.11
CA HIS A 214 6.92 -4.27 -5.02
C HIS A 214 7.52 -4.13 -3.62
N ASN A 215 7.60 -2.91 -3.10
CA ASN A 215 8.23 -2.58 -1.83
C ASN A 215 7.51 -3.28 -0.68
N ILE A 216 6.18 -3.33 -0.70
CA ILE A 216 5.38 -4.14 0.23
C ILE A 216 5.80 -5.62 0.18
N ASP A 217 5.90 -6.23 -1.01
CA ASP A 217 6.31 -7.64 -1.15
C ASP A 217 7.72 -7.90 -0.61
N ARG A 218 8.67 -6.99 -0.85
CA ARG A 218 10.04 -7.13 -0.36
C ARG A 218 10.11 -6.92 1.15
N PHE A 219 9.44 -5.90 1.67
CA PHE A 219 9.38 -5.64 3.10
C PHE A 219 8.83 -6.84 3.85
N MET A 220 7.67 -7.38 3.44
CA MET A 220 7.04 -8.48 4.15
C MET A 220 7.86 -9.77 4.12
N ARG A 221 8.59 -10.03 3.03
CA ARG A 221 9.48 -11.20 2.94
C ARG A 221 10.77 -11.08 3.75
N HIS A 222 11.16 -9.85 4.13
CA HIS A 222 12.39 -9.56 4.87
C HIS A 222 12.11 -8.76 6.15
N ARG A 223 10.87 -8.84 6.67
CA ARG A 223 10.36 -8.00 7.76
C ARG A 223 11.33 -7.97 8.93
N GLN A 224 11.75 -9.13 9.44
CA GLN A 224 12.61 -9.21 10.62
C GLN A 224 13.96 -8.49 10.43
N SER A 225 14.58 -8.62 9.25
CA SER A 225 15.83 -7.93 8.94
C SER A 225 15.61 -6.43 8.76
N LEU A 226 14.49 -6.00 8.21
CA LEU A 226 14.24 -4.57 8.01
C LEU A 226 13.86 -3.86 9.33
N ILE A 227 13.02 -4.47 10.18
CA ILE A 227 12.65 -3.88 11.48
C ILE A 227 13.86 -3.75 12.42
N LEU A 228 14.77 -4.72 12.39
CA LEU A 228 16.00 -4.65 13.18
C LEU A 228 16.95 -3.61 12.57
N HIS A 229 16.98 -3.48 11.24
CA HIS A 229 17.79 -2.45 10.59
C HIS A 229 17.32 -1.04 10.94
N SER A 230 16.02 -0.78 10.98
CA SER A 230 15.50 0.52 11.40
C SER A 230 15.81 0.88 12.87
N SER A 231 16.08 -0.10 13.73
CA SER A 231 16.39 0.15 15.13
C SER A 231 17.89 0.36 15.40
N ILE A 232 18.77 -0.37 14.71
CA ILE A 232 20.21 -0.42 15.03
C ILE A 232 21.12 -0.33 13.80
N SER A 233 20.59 0.00 12.63
CA SER A 233 21.34 0.15 11.38
C SER A 233 22.23 -1.05 11.01
N HIS A 234 21.79 -2.29 11.29
CA HIS A 234 22.66 -3.46 11.21
C HIS A 234 22.97 -4.00 9.79
N LEU A 235 22.26 -3.54 8.75
CA LEU A 235 22.42 -4.03 7.38
C LEU A 235 23.34 -3.11 6.59
N THR A 236 24.27 -3.71 5.85
CA THR A 236 25.07 -3.03 4.82
C THR A 236 24.25 -2.70 3.58
N ASP A 237 24.66 -1.71 2.79
CA ASP A 237 24.02 -1.37 1.51
C ASP A 237 23.88 -2.57 0.57
N LYS A 238 24.92 -3.41 0.46
CA LYS A 238 24.87 -4.64 -0.36
C LYS A 238 23.73 -5.59 0.05
N ARG A 239 23.44 -5.68 1.34
CA ARG A 239 22.33 -6.49 1.88
C ARG A 239 21.00 -5.82 1.59
N LEU A 240 20.90 -4.50 1.75
CA LEU A 240 19.70 -3.75 1.39
C LEU A 240 19.39 -3.89 -0.11
N THR A 241 20.38 -3.78 -1.00
CA THR A 241 20.21 -4.02 -2.44
C THR A 241 19.69 -5.43 -2.72
N ALA A 242 20.25 -6.45 -2.06
CA ALA A 242 19.80 -7.84 -2.20
C ALA A 242 18.37 -8.08 -1.67
N ILE A 243 17.97 -7.34 -0.63
CA ILE A 243 16.61 -7.36 -0.08
C ILE A 243 15.66 -6.66 -1.05
N TRP A 244 15.98 -5.44 -1.50
CA TRP A 244 15.06 -4.63 -2.27
C TRP A 244 14.92 -5.04 -3.73
N ARG A 245 15.92 -5.69 -4.34
CA ARG A 245 15.81 -6.25 -5.71
C ARG A 245 15.20 -5.26 -6.72
N ALA A 246 15.80 -4.07 -6.81
CA ALA A 246 15.41 -3.03 -7.75
C ALA A 246 15.30 -3.54 -9.19
N ASP A 247 16.12 -4.53 -9.55
CA ASP A 247 16.11 -5.23 -10.84
C ASP A 247 14.76 -5.90 -11.18
N LEU A 248 13.95 -6.26 -10.18
CA LEU A 248 12.67 -6.94 -10.38
C LEU A 248 11.47 -5.98 -10.46
N VAL A 249 11.62 -4.71 -10.06
CA VAL A 249 10.51 -3.74 -10.05
C VAL A 249 9.93 -3.48 -11.44
N PRO A 250 10.73 -3.29 -12.51
CA PRO A 250 10.20 -3.01 -13.86
C PRO A 250 9.23 -4.09 -14.37
N HIS A 251 9.38 -5.33 -13.90
CA HIS A 251 8.50 -6.43 -14.30
C HIS A 251 7.14 -6.43 -13.61
N ARG A 252 6.94 -5.66 -12.54
CA ARG A 252 5.71 -5.68 -11.73
C ARG A 252 4.49 -5.20 -12.50
N ARG A 253 4.62 -4.12 -13.27
CA ARG A 253 3.54 -3.64 -14.12
C ARG A 253 3.09 -4.71 -15.12
N SER A 254 4.05 -5.29 -15.84
CA SER A 254 3.76 -6.36 -16.81
C SER A 254 3.14 -7.60 -16.15
N PHE A 255 3.56 -7.92 -14.91
CA PHE A 255 3.02 -9.04 -14.15
C PHE A 255 1.55 -8.83 -13.81
N ILE A 256 1.18 -7.65 -13.30
CA ILE A 256 -0.22 -7.31 -13.00
C ILE A 256 -1.06 -7.22 -14.28
N ALA A 257 -0.52 -6.63 -15.35
CA ALA A 257 -1.20 -6.56 -16.65
C ALA A 257 -1.54 -7.96 -17.20
N ARG A 258 -0.62 -8.94 -17.08
CA ARG A 258 -0.89 -10.33 -17.47
C ARG A 258 -2.01 -10.96 -16.65
N HIS A 259 -2.03 -10.75 -15.33
CA HIS A 259 -3.09 -11.28 -14.46
C HIS A 259 -4.46 -10.66 -14.78
N ALA A 260 -4.49 -9.35 -15.02
CA ALA A 260 -5.71 -8.65 -15.44
C ALA A 260 -6.21 -9.15 -16.80
N LYS A 261 -5.29 -9.41 -17.75
CA LYS A 261 -5.64 -10.00 -19.05
C LYS A 261 -6.29 -11.37 -18.88
N MET A 262 -5.70 -12.24 -18.05
CA MET A 262 -6.26 -13.56 -17.76
C MET A 262 -7.65 -13.48 -17.14
N ALA A 263 -7.85 -12.58 -16.16
CA ALA A 263 -9.14 -12.35 -15.52
C ALA A 263 -10.19 -11.81 -16.51
N SER A 264 -9.80 -10.88 -17.39
CA SER A 264 -10.64 -10.33 -18.45
C SER A 264 -11.02 -11.39 -19.49
N ASP A 265 -10.09 -12.23 -19.92
CA ASP A 265 -10.36 -13.34 -20.83
C ASP A 265 -11.34 -14.34 -20.21
N GLN A 266 -11.17 -14.69 -18.93
CA GLN A 266 -12.09 -15.56 -18.22
C GLN A 266 -13.48 -14.94 -18.07
N TRP A 267 -13.55 -13.66 -17.71
CA TRP A 267 -14.80 -12.93 -17.59
C TRP A 267 -15.61 -12.93 -18.90
N ARG A 268 -14.94 -12.67 -20.02
CA ARG A 268 -15.55 -12.69 -21.36
C ARG A 268 -16.06 -14.07 -21.77
N ARG A 269 -15.41 -15.16 -21.35
CA ARG A 269 -15.92 -16.52 -21.62
C ARG A 269 -17.21 -16.83 -20.86
N VAL A 270 -17.37 -16.26 -19.66
CA VAL A 270 -18.55 -16.51 -18.81
C VAL A 270 -19.72 -15.59 -19.20
N HIS A 271 -19.46 -14.31 -19.48
CA HIS A 271 -20.51 -13.30 -19.68
C HIS A 271 -20.61 -12.79 -21.13
N GLY A 272 -19.71 -13.23 -22.03
CA GLY A 272 -19.76 -12.88 -23.45
C GLY A 272 -20.70 -13.76 -24.26
N SER A 273 -20.93 -15.00 -23.81
CA SER A 273 -21.88 -15.94 -24.41
C SER A 273 -23.35 -15.62 -24.13
N GLU A 274 -23.65 -14.78 -23.14
CA GLU A 274 -25.03 -14.37 -22.78
C GLU A 274 -25.61 -13.24 -23.65
N LYS A 275 -24.87 -12.76 -24.66
CA LYS A 275 -25.31 -11.66 -25.54
C LYS A 275 -25.66 -12.08 -26.97
N ASP A 276 -25.47 -13.35 -27.31
CA ASP A 276 -25.69 -13.89 -28.66
C ASP A 276 -26.90 -14.86 -28.73
N GLU A 277 -27.78 -14.87 -27.71
CA GLU A 277 -29.12 -15.50 -27.71
C GLU A 277 -30.21 -14.42 -27.55
#